data_AF-A0AA88SAP8-F1
#
_entry.id   AF-A0AA88SAP8-F1
#
_cell.length_a   1.000
_cell.length_b   1.000
_cell.length_c   1.000
_cell.angle_alpha   90.00
_cell.angle_beta   90.00
_cell.angle_gamma   90.00
#
_symmetry.space_group_name_H-M   'P 1'
#
loop_
_entity.id
_entity.type
_entity.pdbx_description
1 polymer ?
#
loop_
_entity_poly.entity_id
_entity_poly.type
_entity_poly.pdbx_seq_one_letter_code
_entity_poly.pdbx_strand_id
1 'polypeptide(L)' 'MKLLVCTFLLVLLCTASVHSLQCFTCENGDCKTRTECPEHTNFCKTVSTPDVFTRTCEEFCVPGVDTFCCQEDLCG' A
#
# COMPACT_ATOMS: atom_id res chain seq x y z
N MET A 1 -38.50 13.77 6.62
CA MET A 1 -37.32 13.48 7.49
C MET A 1 -36.62 12.16 7.13
N LYS A 2 -37.35 11.08 6.78
CA LYS A 2 -36.77 9.76 6.43
C LYS A 2 -35.86 9.77 5.18
N LEU A 3 -36.23 10.53 4.14
CA LEU A 3 -35.48 10.63 2.88
C LEU A 3 -34.10 11.25 3.04
N LEU A 4 -33.96 12.24 3.94
CA LEU A 4 -32.69 12.92 4.20
C LEU A 4 -31.67 11.99 4.87
N VAL A 5 -32.14 11.09 5.72
CA VAL A 5 -31.29 10.09 6.39
C VAL A 5 -30.76 9.09 5.36
N CYS A 6 -31.60 8.65 4.42
CA CYS A 6 -31.17 7.72 3.37
C CYS A 6 -30.13 8.33 2.43
N THR A 7 -30.27 9.59 2.03
CA THR A 7 -29.27 10.26 1.19
C THR A 7 -27.95 10.47 1.92
N PHE A 8 -27.98 10.81 3.21
CA PHE A 8 -26.74 10.91 4.01
C PHE A 8 -26.00 9.57 4.14
N LEU A 9 -26.72 8.47 4.34
CA LEU A 9 -26.13 7.13 4.44
C LEU A 9 -25.48 6.67 3.12
N LEU A 10 -26.12 6.97 1.98
CA LEU A 10 -25.57 6.63 0.65
C LEU A 10 -24.30 7.42 0.33
N VAL A 11 -24.21 8.68 0.75
CA VAL A 11 -22.99 9.50 0.57
C VAL A 11 -21.85 8.97 1.45
N LEU A 12 -22.12 8.61 2.71
CA LEU A 12 -21.10 8.08 3.64
C LEU A 12 -20.47 6.76 3.15
N LEU A 13 -21.27 5.89 2.52
CA LEU A 13 -20.78 4.60 1.97
C LEU A 13 -19.88 4.80 0.73
N CYS A 14 -20.12 5.84 -0.06
CA CYS A 14 -19.30 6.14 -1.25
C CYS A 14 -18.05 6.98 -0.94
N THR A 15 -17.96 7.61 0.24
CA THR A 15 -16.80 8.43 0.64
C THR A 15 -15.71 7.66 1.37
N ALA A 16 -15.91 6.36 1.61
CA ALA A 16 -14.81 5.48 2.01
C ALA A 16 -13.90 5.26 0.79
N SER A 17 -13.17 6.30 0.39
CA SER A 17 -12.03 6.18 -0.51
C SER A 17 -11.02 5.31 0.21
N VAL A 18 -10.96 4.03 -0.16
CA VAL A 18 -9.87 3.13 0.20
C VAL A 18 -8.65 3.72 -0.49
N HIS A 19 -7.91 4.59 0.20
CA HIS A 19 -6.68 5.15 -0.33
C HIS A 19 -5.73 3.97 -0.49
N SER A 20 -5.60 3.49 -1.73
CA SER A 20 -4.71 2.39 -2.07
C SER A 20 -3.28 2.87 -1.90
N LEU A 21 -2.53 2.21 -1.01
CA LEU A 21 -1.12 2.50 -0.80
C LEU A 21 -0.36 2.34 -2.12
N GLN A 22 0.47 3.31 -2.46
CA GLN A 22 1.40 3.20 -3.60
C GLN A 22 2.78 2.85 -3.09
N CYS A 23 3.43 1.86 -3.68
CA CYS A 23 4.80 1.47 -3.32
C CYS A 23 5.72 1.48 -4.55
N PHE A 24 7.03 1.53 -4.29
CA PHE A 24 7.97 1.07 -5.30
C PHE A 24 8.02 -0.46 -5.31
N THR A 25 7.94 -1.07 -6.49
CA THR A 25 8.12 -2.52 -6.67
C THR A 25 9.16 -2.82 -7.74
N CYS A 26 9.57 -4.09 -7.84
CA CYS A 26 10.50 -4.55 -8.85
C CYS A 26 9.78 -5.17 -10.06
N GLU A 27 9.94 -4.57 -11.24
CA GLU A 27 9.55 -5.15 -12.52
C GLU A 27 10.75 -5.21 -13.47
N ASN A 28 11.03 -6.39 -14.04
CA ASN A 28 12.10 -6.61 -15.02
C ASN A 28 13.49 -6.07 -14.61
N GLY A 29 13.78 -6.07 -13.30
CA GLY A 29 15.04 -5.59 -12.73
C GLY A 29 15.07 -4.10 -12.36
N ASP A 30 14.03 -3.32 -12.69
CA ASP A 30 13.85 -1.98 -12.15
C ASP A 30 13.02 -2.04 -10.87
N CYS A 31 13.59 -1.62 -9.75
CA CYS A 31 12.96 -1.59 -8.42
C CYS A 31 12.43 -0.21 -8.02
N LYS A 32 12.17 0.66 -9.00
CA LYS A 32 11.56 1.98 -8.83
C LYS A 32 10.24 2.11 -9.57
N THR A 33 9.67 0.99 -10.02
CA THR A 33 8.34 0.95 -10.63
C THR A 33 7.32 1.38 -9.59
N ARG A 34 6.51 2.41 -9.91
CA ARG A 34 5.40 2.84 -9.07
C ARG A 34 4.24 1.88 -9.25
N THR A 35 3.76 1.31 -8.17
CA THR A 35 2.72 0.30 -8.19
C THR A 35 1.64 0.65 -7.19
N GLU A 36 0.40 0.61 -7.65
CA GLU A 36 -0.77 0.66 -6.77
C GLU A 36 -0.94 -0.70 -6.10
N CYS A 37 -0.88 -0.73 -4.77
CA CYS A 37 -0.97 -1.98 -4.03
C CYS A 37 -2.42 -2.45 -3.91
N PRO A 38 -2.66 -3.77 -3.79
CA PRO A 38 -3.99 -4.31 -3.50
C PRO A 38 -4.63 -3.69 -2.24
N GLU A 39 -5.96 -3.70 -2.15
CA GLU A 39 -6.68 -3.04 -1.04
C GLU A 39 -6.36 -3.59 0.36
N HIS A 40 -5.88 -4.83 0.45
CA HIS A 40 -5.53 -5.46 1.73
C HIS A 40 -4.09 -5.17 2.18
N THR A 41 -3.37 -4.35 1.42
CA THR A 41 -1.94 -4.13 1.62
C THR A 41 -1.71 -2.85 2.42
N ASN A 42 -0.92 -2.96 3.48
CA ASN A 42 -0.73 -1.85 4.42
C ASN A 42 0.72 -1.34 4.43
N PHE A 43 1.68 -2.10 3.89
CA PHE A 43 3.09 -1.78 3.96
C PHE A 43 3.81 -1.90 2.61
N CYS A 44 4.72 -0.96 2.34
CA CYS A 44 5.81 -1.17 1.40
C CYS A 44 6.95 -1.87 2.12
N LYS A 45 7.43 -2.98 1.55
CA LYS A 45 8.54 -3.76 2.06
C LYS A 45 9.73 -3.67 1.12
N THR A 46 10.89 -3.36 1.67
CA THR A 46 12.18 -3.46 0.97
C THR A 46 13.02 -4.54 1.63
N VAL A 47 13.50 -5.51 0.87
CA VAL A 47 14.53 -6.47 1.31
C VAL A 47 15.82 -6.15 0.59
N SER A 48 16.90 -5.93 1.34
CA SER A 48 18.20 -5.55 0.81
C SER A 48 19.29 -6.39 1.47
N THR A 49 19.69 -7.46 0.78
CA THR A 49 20.78 -8.37 1.16
C THR A 49 21.90 -8.27 0.12
N PRO A 50 23.08 -8.89 0.34
CA PRO A 50 24.16 -8.90 -0.65
C PRO A 50 23.76 -9.50 -2.01
N ASP A 51 22.84 -10.47 -2.02
CA ASP A 51 22.46 -11.21 -3.22
C ASP A 51 21.11 -10.77 -3.80
N VAL A 52 20.24 -10.17 -2.98
CA VAL A 52 18.86 -9.87 -3.33
C VAL A 52 18.49 -8.46 -2.91
N PHE A 53 18.01 -7.68 -3.88
CA PHE A 53 17.28 -6.45 -3.64
C PHE A 53 15.87 -6.60 -4.21
N THR A 54 14.85 -6.48 -3.36
CA THR A 54 13.45 -6.53 -3.81
C THR A 54 12.58 -5.54 -3.07
N ARG A 55 11.51 -5.10 -3.74
CA ARG A 55 10.47 -4.27 -3.15
C ARG A 55 9.09 -4.80 -3.50
N THR A 56 8.23 -4.93 -2.48
CA THR A 56 6.90 -5.53 -2.59
C THR A 56 5.88 -4.76 -1.76
N CYS A 57 4.60 -4.91 -2.11
CA CYS A 57 3.49 -4.52 -1.26
C CYS A 57 3.15 -5.72 -0.35
N GLU A 58 3.06 -5.51 0.97
CA GLU A 58 2.67 -6.56 1.92
C GLU A 58 1.54 -6.13 2.88
N GLU A 59 0.64 -7.06 3.20
CA GLU A 59 -0.40 -6.85 4.22
C GLU A 59 0.22 -6.68 5.62
N PHE A 60 1.30 -7.45 5.88
CA PHE A 60 2.05 -7.46 7.12
C PHE A 60 3.55 -7.36 6.83
N CYS A 61 4.27 -6.53 7.60
CA CYS A 61 5.70 -6.39 7.45
C CYS A 61 6.39 -6.32 8.82
N VAL A 62 7.43 -7.15 9.00
CA VAL A 62 8.26 -7.14 10.21
C VAL A 62 9.62 -6.57 9.85
N PRO A 63 9.99 -5.39 10.37
CA PRO A 63 11.29 -4.81 10.08
C PRO A 63 12.41 -5.65 10.72
N GLY A 64 13.57 -5.65 10.09
CA GLY A 64 14.74 -6.42 10.50
C GLY A 64 16.02 -5.82 9.94
N VAL A 65 17.14 -6.53 10.09
CA VAL A 65 18.47 -6.05 9.64
C VAL A 65 18.47 -5.73 8.14
N ASP A 66 17.89 -6.61 7.33
CA ASP A 66 17.85 -6.48 5.87
C ASP A 66 16.45 -6.14 5.34
N THR A 67 15.49 -5.85 6.22
CA THR A 67 14.08 -5.63 5.86
C THR A 67 13.60 -4.29 6.41
N PHE A 68 13.21 -3.39 5.51
CA PHE A 68 12.59 -2.11 5.84
C PHE A 68 11.10 -2.14 5.49
N CYS A 69 10.27 -1.60 6.38
CA CYS A 69 8.82 -1.56 6.26
C CYS A 69 8.34 -0.12 6.47
N CYS A 70 7.44 0.36 5.61
CA CYS A 70 6.84 1.69 5.74
C CYS A 70 5.40 1.69 5.21
N GLN A 71 4.61 2.69 5.56
CA GLN A 71 3.16 2.76 5.27
C GLN A 71 2.77 4.03 4.49
N GLU A 72 3.77 4.79 4.02
CA GLU A 72 3.57 6.04 3.29
C GLU A 72 3.68 5.80 1.78
N ASP A 73 2.97 6.60 0.99
CA ASP A 73 3.05 6.45 -0.46
C ASP A 73 4.49 6.64 -0.98
N LEU A 74 4.92 5.67 -1.78
CA LEU A 74 6.20 5.64 -2.47
C LEU A 74 7.39 5.73 -1.51
N CYS A 75 7.24 5.15 -0.32
CA CYS A 75 8.32 5.03 0.65
C CYS A 75 9.24 3.84 0.35
N GLY A 76 10.46 3.90 0.88
CA GLY A 76 11.47 2.84 0.74
C GLY A 76 12.47 3.05 -0.38
#